data_AF-A0A6H5G8C3-F1
#
_entry.id   AF-A0A6H5G8C3-F1
#
_cell.length_a   1.000
_cell.length_b   1.000
_cell.length_c   1.000
_cell.angle_alpha   90.00
_cell.angle_beta   90.00
_cell.angle_gamma   90.00
#
_symmetry.space_group_name_H-M   'P 1'
#
loop_
_entity.id
_entity.type
_entity.pdbx_description
1 polymer ?
#
loop_
_entity_poly.entity_id
_entity_poly.type
_entity_poly.pdbx_seq_one_letter_code
_entity_poly.pdbx_strand_id
1 'polypeptide(L)'
;MMMMKMWNHSIRLDLLRLKRQKVENKFESLSTNGQRMHRPILNYYPPANGTSMKKGELDRIYGPKVQRSGVTLGKSKITFDTRCIYIDGKPYEATPGLFELIFLRNPTNYDSIDFNQYHDIVKQTNVAYHGYDQHRPLNRF
;
A
#
# COMPACT_ATOMS: atom_id res chain seq x y z
N MET A 1 4.88 11.07 -43.24
CA MET A 1 3.70 10.89 -42.34
C MET A 1 4.10 10.22 -41.02
N MET A 2 5.13 10.73 -40.33
CA MET A 2 5.70 10.14 -39.09
C MET A 2 5.78 11.18 -37.96
N MET A 3 5.99 12.46 -38.31
CA MET A 3 6.04 13.57 -37.34
C MET A 3 4.74 13.84 -36.58
N MET A 4 3.56 13.66 -37.20
CA MET A 4 2.25 13.86 -36.52
C MET A 4 1.94 12.81 -35.44
N LYS A 5 2.51 11.60 -35.53
CA LYS A 5 2.33 10.55 -34.50
C LYS A 5 3.21 10.82 -33.27
N MET A 6 4.40 11.36 -33.46
CA MET A 6 5.32 11.73 -32.37
C MET A 6 4.80 12.94 -31.57
N TRP A 7 4.25 13.94 -32.25
CA TRP A 7 3.71 15.14 -31.59
C TRP A 7 2.53 14.82 -30.66
N ASN A 8 1.60 13.95 -31.08
CA ASN A 8 0.49 13.50 -30.24
C ASN A 8 0.91 12.62 -29.05
N HIS A 9 1.99 11.84 -29.19
CA HIS A 9 2.53 11.03 -28.10
C HIS A 9 3.20 11.90 -27.02
N SER A 10 3.97 12.91 -27.43
CA SER A 10 4.60 13.85 -26.49
C SER A 10 3.57 14.62 -25.68
N ILE A 11 2.53 15.15 -26.33
CA ILE A 11 1.43 15.87 -25.65
C ILE A 11 0.74 14.96 -24.62
N ARG A 12 0.52 13.69 -24.95
CA ARG A 12 -0.12 12.73 -24.04
C ARG A 12 0.76 12.44 -22.82
N LEU A 13 2.08 12.33 -22.99
CA LEU A 13 3.02 12.13 -21.88
C LEU A 13 3.14 13.38 -21.02
N ASP A 14 3.17 14.57 -21.62
CA ASP A 14 3.21 15.85 -20.89
C ASP A 14 1.92 16.07 -20.08
N LEU A 15 0.76 15.72 -20.64
CA LEU A 15 -0.51 15.75 -19.91
C LEU A 15 -0.53 14.75 -18.74
N LEU A 16 0.03 13.55 -18.91
CA LEU A 16 0.15 12.57 -17.82
C LEU A 16 1.11 13.07 -16.75
N ARG A 17 2.23 13.68 -17.13
CA ARG A 17 3.22 14.27 -16.22
C ARG A 17 2.62 15.44 -15.44
N LEU A 18 1.87 16.33 -16.09
CA LEU A 18 1.17 17.44 -15.45
C LEU A 18 0.06 16.96 -14.51
N LYS A 19 -0.71 15.94 -14.90
CA LYS A 19 -1.71 15.33 -14.01
C LYS A 19 -1.06 14.69 -12.78
N ARG A 20 0.05 13.98 -12.96
CA ARG A 20 0.82 13.35 -11.87
C ARG A 20 1.41 14.40 -10.93
N GLN A 21 2.01 15.45 -11.48
CA GLN A 21 2.61 16.54 -10.71
C GLN A 21 1.56 17.37 -9.96
N LYS A 22 0.35 17.53 -10.53
CA LYS A 22 -0.77 18.19 -9.84
C LYS A 22 -1.30 17.34 -8.68
N VAL A 23 -1.26 16.01 -8.79
CA VAL A 23 -1.58 15.09 -7.69
C VAL A 23 -0.51 15.14 -6.61
N GLU A 24 0.77 15.11 -6.99
CA GLU A 24 1.92 15.20 -6.06
C GLU A 24 1.97 16.55 -5.35
N ASN A 25 1.79 17.67 -6.06
CA ASN A 25 1.73 19.00 -5.44
C ASN A 25 0.50 19.17 -4.53
N LYS A 26 -0.63 18.53 -4.87
CA LYS A 26 -1.79 18.46 -3.96
C LYS A 26 -1.48 17.60 -2.73
N PHE A 27 -0.66 16.56 -2.88
CA PHE A 27 -0.19 15.71 -1.79
C PHE A 27 0.75 16.45 -0.83
N GLU A 28 1.64 17.28 -1.37
CA GLU A 28 2.62 18.07 -0.61
C GLU A 28 2.00 19.30 0.06
N SER A 29 1.11 20.04 -0.62
CA SER A 29 0.41 21.20 -0.04
C SER A 29 -0.57 20.84 1.07
N LEU A 30 -1.05 19.59 1.11
CA LEU A 30 -1.83 19.05 2.23
C LEU A 30 -0.96 18.59 3.42
N SER A 31 0.36 18.50 3.25
CA SER A 31 1.32 18.10 4.29
C SER A 31 1.83 19.29 5.11
N THR A 32 1.89 20.49 4.52
CA THR A 32 2.60 21.66 5.10
C THR A 32 1.74 22.55 6.01
N ASN A 33 0.42 22.47 5.95
CA ASN A 33 -0.48 23.30 6.74
C ASN A 33 -0.95 22.62 8.05
N GLY A 34 -0.04 22.35 8.99
CA GLY A 34 -0.28 22.20 10.44
C GLY A 34 -1.31 21.18 10.96
N GLN A 35 -2.09 20.54 10.09
CA GLN A 35 -3.04 19.50 10.42
C GLN A 35 -2.33 18.16 10.27
N ARG A 36 -2.10 17.49 11.39
CA ARG A 36 -1.57 16.13 11.50
C ARG A 36 -2.43 15.17 10.66
N MET A 37 -2.10 15.01 9.38
CA MET A 37 -2.83 14.14 8.47
C MET A 37 -2.55 12.67 8.82
N HIS A 38 -3.42 12.07 9.63
CA HIS A 38 -3.66 10.64 9.56
C HIS A 38 -4.21 10.36 8.15
N ARG A 39 -3.33 10.10 7.18
CA ARG A 39 -3.75 9.66 5.85
C ARG A 39 -4.55 8.36 6.04
N PRO A 40 -5.77 8.22 5.50
CA PRO A 40 -6.52 6.99 5.67
C PRO A 40 -5.75 5.81 5.04
N ILE A 41 -5.69 4.67 5.75
CA ILE A 41 -5.04 3.42 5.29
C ILE A 41 -5.47 3.06 3.86
N LEU A 42 -6.72 3.39 3.52
CA LEU A 42 -7.31 3.17 2.20
C LEU A 42 -6.49 3.78 1.04
N ASN A 43 -5.75 4.86 1.27
CA ASN A 43 -4.94 5.51 0.23
C ASN A 43 -3.68 4.71 -0.16
N TYR A 44 -3.31 3.69 0.62
CA TYR A 44 -2.14 2.84 0.38
C TYR A 44 -2.50 1.53 -0.31
N TYR A 45 -3.79 1.20 -0.38
CA TYR A 45 -4.28 0.11 -1.21
C TYR A 45 -4.56 0.68 -2.61
N PRO A 46 -3.84 0.28 -3.66
CA PRO A 46 -4.21 0.65 -5.02
C PRO A 46 -5.45 -0.17 -5.40
N PRO A 47 -6.66 0.44 -5.48
CA PRO A 47 -7.81 -0.33 -5.92
C PRO A 47 -7.57 -0.71 -7.37
N ALA A 48 -7.63 -2.01 -7.69
CA ALA A 48 -7.50 -2.49 -9.06
C ALA A 48 -8.46 -1.76 -10.02
N ASN A 49 -9.61 -1.27 -9.52
CA ASN A 49 -10.71 -0.72 -10.33
C ASN A 49 -11.29 0.62 -9.81
N GLY A 50 -10.56 1.40 -9.00
CA GLY A 50 -11.04 2.72 -8.53
C GLY A 50 -12.17 2.69 -7.48
N THR A 51 -12.50 1.52 -6.93
CA THR A 51 -13.46 1.38 -5.84
C THR A 51 -12.84 1.81 -4.51
N SER A 52 -13.49 2.75 -3.82
CA SER A 52 -13.13 3.11 -2.44
C SER A 52 -13.58 1.98 -1.51
N MET A 53 -12.65 1.18 -1.00
CA MET A 53 -12.97 0.11 -0.05
C MET A 53 -13.58 0.68 1.23
N LYS A 54 -14.57 -0.02 1.77
CA LYS A 54 -15.22 0.41 3.01
C LYS A 54 -14.30 0.06 4.18
N LYS A 55 -14.28 0.93 5.21
CA LYS A 55 -13.48 0.73 6.44
C LYS A 55 -13.70 -0.63 7.13
N GLY A 56 -14.83 -1.30 6.91
CA GLY A 56 -15.15 -2.61 7.44
C GLY A 56 -14.54 -3.80 6.69
N GLU A 57 -14.02 -3.58 5.49
CA GLU A 57 -13.37 -4.61 4.65
C GLU A 57 -11.88 -4.75 4.97
N LEU A 58 -11.28 -3.75 5.63
CA LEU A 58 -9.88 -3.76 6.02
C LEU A 58 -9.64 -4.68 7.21
N ASP A 59 -8.52 -5.40 7.19
CA ASP A 59 -8.03 -6.15 8.35
C ASP A 59 -7.49 -5.18 9.40
N ARG A 60 -8.10 -5.20 10.58
CA ARG A 60 -7.74 -4.34 11.72
C ARG A 60 -6.82 -5.05 12.72
N ILE A 61 -6.69 -6.37 12.60
CA ILE A 61 -5.88 -7.23 13.47
C ILE A 61 -4.49 -7.36 12.85
N TYR A 62 -4.42 -7.85 11.61
CA TYR A 62 -3.15 -8.15 10.92
C TYR A 62 -2.80 -7.17 9.82
N GLY A 63 -3.70 -6.25 9.45
CA GLY A 63 -3.45 -5.28 8.40
C GLY A 63 -2.56 -4.09 8.81
N PRO A 64 -2.11 -3.27 7.83
CA PRO A 64 -1.32 -2.08 8.07
C PRO A 64 -2.00 -1.07 8.98
N LYS A 65 -1.19 -0.38 9.79
CA LYS A 65 -1.62 0.68 10.71
C LYS A 65 -0.93 1.99 10.35
N VAL A 66 -1.71 3.07 10.29
CA VAL A 66 -1.18 4.42 10.11
C VAL A 66 -0.83 5.01 11.48
N GLN A 67 0.43 5.37 11.63
CA GLN A 67 0.99 6.01 12.81
C GLN A 67 1.62 7.36 12.42
N ARG A 68 2.04 8.16 13.42
CA ARG A 68 2.72 9.44 13.16
C ARG A 68 4.04 9.28 12.39
N SER A 69 4.73 8.16 12.59
CA SER A 69 6.02 7.83 11.94
C SER A 69 5.86 7.26 10.52
N GLY A 70 4.62 7.08 10.04
CA GLY A 70 4.30 6.48 8.76
C GLY A 70 3.36 5.28 8.89
N VAL A 71 3.39 4.41 7.88
CA VAL A 71 2.61 3.18 7.88
C VAL A 71 3.47 2.04 8.41
N THR A 72 2.90 1.21 9.27
CA THR A 72 3.54 0.04 9.86
C THR A 72 2.73 -1.21 9.59
N LEU A 73 3.39 -2.33 9.37
CA LEU A 73 2.79 -3.66 9.41
C LEU A 73 3.52 -4.45 10.50
N GLY A 74 2.80 -4.86 11.54
CA GLY A 74 3.44 -5.42 12.72
C GLY A 74 4.45 -4.45 13.35
N LYS A 75 5.66 -4.94 13.63
CA LYS A 75 6.78 -4.12 14.12
C LYS A 75 7.52 -3.34 13.02
N SER A 76 7.26 -3.65 11.76
CA SER A 76 8.05 -3.17 10.62
C SER A 76 7.42 -1.95 9.96
N LYS A 77 8.27 -1.09 9.38
CA LYS A 77 7.80 0.00 8.53
C LYS A 77 7.50 -0.53 7.14
N ILE A 78 6.37 -0.09 6.58
CA ILE A 78 5.95 -0.46 5.23
C ILE A 78 5.88 0.78 4.34
N THR A 79 6.44 0.67 3.14
CA THR A 79 6.37 1.68 2.09
C THR A 79 6.01 1.04 0.76
N PHE A 80 5.46 1.83 -0.16
CA PHE A 80 4.91 1.33 -1.41
C PHE A 80 5.48 2.12 -2.58
N ASP A 81 5.84 1.42 -3.64
CA ASP A 81 6.07 1.95 -4.98
C ASP A 81 5.10 1.26 -5.95
N THR A 82 5.01 1.76 -7.17
CA THR A 82 4.26 1.24 -8.32
C THR A 82 4.48 -0.25 -8.60
N ARG A 83 5.62 -0.83 -8.22
CA ARG A 83 5.96 -2.24 -8.50
C ARG A 83 6.25 -3.07 -7.26
N CYS A 84 6.54 -2.42 -6.13
CA CYS A 84 7.03 -3.13 -4.95
C CYS A 84 6.41 -2.63 -3.65
N ILE A 85 6.16 -3.57 -2.74
CA ILE A 85 5.91 -3.33 -1.33
C ILE A 85 7.23 -3.53 -0.60
N TYR A 86 7.67 -2.54 0.17
CA TYR A 86 8.90 -2.61 0.93
C TYR A 86 8.59 -2.78 2.41
N ILE A 87 9.10 -3.88 3.00
CA ILE A 87 9.00 -4.16 4.44
C ILE A 87 10.41 -4.08 5.03
N ASP A 88 10.66 -3.05 5.84
CA ASP A 88 12.00 -2.71 6.36
C ASP A 88 13.08 -2.72 5.26
N GLY A 89 12.74 -2.21 4.08
CA GLY A 89 13.64 -2.13 2.92
C GLY A 89 13.72 -3.39 2.06
N LYS A 90 13.17 -4.54 2.50
CA LYS A 90 13.07 -5.75 1.66
C LYS A 90 11.92 -5.59 0.65
N PRO A 91 12.17 -5.72 -0.66
CA PRO A 91 11.13 -5.61 -1.68
C PRO A 91 10.33 -6.91 -1.84
N TYR A 92 9.04 -6.75 -2.06
CA TYR A 92 8.07 -7.77 -2.48
C TYR A 92 7.33 -7.24 -3.70
N GLU A 93 6.99 -8.11 -4.66
CA GLU A 93 6.26 -7.69 -5.84
C GLU A 93 4.84 -7.23 -5.47
N ALA A 94 4.43 -6.07 -6.00
CA ALA A 94 3.16 -5.44 -5.65
C ALA A 94 2.01 -6.02 -6.49
N THR A 95 1.65 -7.29 -6.25
CA THR A 95 0.55 -7.98 -6.95
C THR A 95 -0.81 -7.62 -6.33
N PRO A 96 -1.90 -7.68 -7.10
CA PRO A 96 -3.25 -7.49 -6.55
C PRO A 96 -3.57 -8.46 -5.41
N GLY A 97 -3.16 -9.73 -5.51
CA GLY A 97 -3.44 -10.73 -4.49
C GLY A 97 -2.64 -10.55 -3.21
N LEU A 98 -1.37 -10.12 -3.31
CA LEU A 98 -0.59 -9.75 -2.13
C LEU A 98 -1.18 -8.52 -1.43
N PHE A 99 -1.67 -7.55 -2.19
CA PHE A 99 -2.39 -6.41 -1.63
C PHE A 99 -3.66 -6.85 -0.88
N GLU A 100 -4.47 -7.75 -1.45
CA GLU A 100 -5.65 -8.28 -0.76
C GLU A 100 -5.25 -8.93 0.57
N LEU A 101 -4.25 -9.82 0.56
CA LEU A 101 -3.78 -10.52 1.77
C LEU A 101 -3.29 -9.57 2.86
N ILE A 102 -2.62 -8.47 2.49
CA ILE A 102 -2.10 -7.49 3.46
C ILE A 102 -3.22 -6.61 4.03
N PHE A 103 -4.17 -6.17 3.21
CA PHE A 103 -5.09 -5.11 3.60
C PHE A 103 -6.49 -5.59 3.98
N LEU A 104 -6.95 -6.71 3.42
CA LEU A 104 -8.34 -7.16 3.56
C LEU A 104 -8.51 -8.16 4.68
N ARG A 105 -9.62 -8.02 5.40
CA ARG A 105 -10.05 -9.00 6.40
C ARG A 105 -10.39 -10.35 5.78
N ASN A 106 -10.99 -10.33 4.59
CA ASN A 106 -11.44 -11.52 3.86
C ASN A 106 -10.91 -11.47 2.41
N PRO A 107 -9.63 -11.80 2.17
CA PRO A 107 -9.05 -11.81 0.84
C PRO A 107 -9.62 -12.98 0.02
N THR A 108 -9.87 -12.76 -1.27
CA THR A 108 -10.48 -13.76 -2.16
C THR A 108 -9.69 -14.02 -3.44
N ASN A 109 -8.88 -13.06 -3.90
CA ASN A 109 -8.19 -13.12 -5.17
C ASN A 109 -6.67 -13.11 -4.97
N TYR A 110 -6.11 -14.23 -4.52
CA TYR A 110 -4.67 -14.42 -4.38
C TYR A 110 -4.26 -15.81 -4.86
N ASP A 111 -3.01 -15.94 -5.29
CA ASP A 111 -2.44 -17.23 -5.68
C ASP A 111 -1.45 -17.79 -4.64
N SER A 112 -0.85 -18.94 -4.94
CA SER A 112 0.12 -19.58 -4.05
C SER A 112 1.42 -18.77 -3.86
N ILE A 113 1.81 -17.97 -4.85
CA ILE A 113 3.00 -17.12 -4.78
C ILE A 113 2.73 -15.96 -3.82
N ASP A 114 1.57 -15.31 -3.97
CA ASP A 114 1.10 -14.25 -3.09
C ASP A 114 1.01 -14.74 -1.63
N PHE A 115 0.44 -15.93 -1.41
CA PHE A 115 0.30 -16.52 -0.08
C PHE A 115 1.66 -16.80 0.57
N ASN A 116 2.61 -17.36 -0.18
CA ASN A 116 3.97 -17.63 0.32
C ASN A 116 4.69 -16.33 0.69
N GLN A 117 4.58 -15.29 -0.15
CA GLN A 117 5.15 -13.98 0.15
C GLN A 117 4.50 -13.35 1.38
N TYR A 118 3.18 -13.40 1.49
CA TYR A 118 2.45 -12.89 2.66
C TYR A 118 2.87 -13.61 3.94
N HIS A 119 3.00 -14.93 3.91
CA HIS A 119 3.48 -15.72 5.05
C HIS A 119 4.89 -15.29 5.50
N ASP A 120 5.79 -15.02 4.56
CA ASP A 120 7.12 -14.48 4.87
C ASP A 120 7.04 -13.08 5.49
N ILE A 121 6.16 -12.22 4.99
CA ILE A 121 5.90 -10.89 5.57
C ILE A 121 5.37 -11.03 7.01
N VAL A 122 4.42 -11.93 7.26
CA VAL A 122 3.85 -12.14 8.59
C VAL A 122 4.94 -12.54 9.60
N LYS A 123 5.85 -13.42 9.20
CA LYS A 123 7.01 -13.82 10.02
C LYS A 123 7.98 -12.67 10.23
N GLN A 124 8.36 -11.95 9.17
CA GLN A 124 9.32 -10.84 9.27
C GLN A 124 8.80 -9.73 10.21
N THR A 125 7.52 -9.40 10.08
CA THR A 125 6.87 -8.29 10.80
C THR A 125 6.37 -8.66 12.19
N ASN A 126 6.36 -9.95 12.54
CA ASN A 126 5.69 -10.49 13.73
C ASN A 126 4.24 -10.04 13.87
N VAL A 127 3.56 -9.67 12.77
CA VAL A 127 2.22 -9.05 12.86
C VAL A 127 1.18 -9.97 13.50
N ALA A 128 1.41 -11.29 13.42
CA ALA A 128 0.53 -12.29 14.02
C ALA A 128 0.56 -12.32 15.56
N TYR A 129 1.62 -11.81 16.18
CA TYR A 129 1.85 -11.93 17.62
C TYR A 129 1.37 -10.69 18.39
N HIS A 130 0.93 -10.91 19.63
CA HIS A 130 0.49 -9.83 20.51
C HIS A 130 1.63 -8.86 20.80
N GLY A 131 1.44 -7.58 20.47
CA GLY A 131 2.49 -6.58 20.61
C GLY A 131 3.69 -6.80 19.69
N TYR A 132 3.55 -7.62 18.63
CA TYR A 132 4.57 -7.91 17.62
C TYR A 132 5.83 -8.61 18.16
N ASP A 133 5.66 -9.32 19.28
CA ASP A 133 6.69 -10.09 19.96
C ASP A 133 6.41 -11.59 19.79
N GLN A 134 7.31 -12.29 19.10
CA GLN A 134 7.19 -13.72 18.81
C GLN A 134 7.13 -14.62 20.06
N HIS A 135 7.54 -14.12 21.23
CA HIS A 135 7.45 -14.86 22.50
C HIS A 135 6.08 -14.74 23.16
N ARG A 136 5.20 -13.89 22.61
CA ARG A 136 3.83 -13.70 23.11
C ARG A 136 2.85 -14.55 22.30
N PRO A 137 1.65 -14.82 22.82
CA PRO A 137 0.64 -15.54 22.05
C PRO A 137 0.23 -14.78 20.78
N LEU A 138 -0.37 -15.51 19.84
CA LEU A 138 -0.98 -14.94 18.64
C LEU A 138 -2.15 -14.00 19.00
N ASN A 139 -2.43 -13.04 18.13
CA ASN A 139 -3.62 -12.21 18.24
C ASN A 139 -4.88 -13.09 18.16
N ARG A 140 -5.86 -12.82 19.02
CA ARG A 140 -7.14 -13.54 19.03
C ARG A 140 -8.17 -12.79 18.21
N PHE A 141 -9.07 -13.54 17.57
CA PHE A 141 -10.14 -13.06 16.69
C PHE A 141 -11.33 -12.50 17.49
#